data_AF-A0A6B1GXG7-F1
#
_entry.id   AF-A0A6B1GXG7-F1
#
_cell.length_a   1.000
_cell.length_b   1.000
_cell.length_c   1.000
_cell.angle_alpha   90.00
_cell.angle_beta   90.00
_cell.angle_gamma   90.00
#
_symmetry.space_group_name_H-M   'P 1'
#
loop_
_entity.id
_entity.type
_entity.pdbx_description
1 polymer ?
#
loop_
_entity_poly.entity_id
_entity_poly.type
_entity_poly.pdbx_seq_one_letter_code
_entity_poly.pdbx_strand_id
1 'polypeptide(L)' 'MTEPRIVSLIASATEIVCALGFEDCMVGRSHECDYPQSVGKLPVCSSS' A
#
# COMPACT_ATOMS: atom_id res chain seq x y z
N MET A 1 -0.19 -18.26 -11.95
CA MET A 1 0.76 -17.16 -11.73
C MET A 1 0.54 -16.69 -10.31
N THR A 2 1.58 -16.50 -9.51
CA THR A 2 1.45 -15.95 -8.15
C THR A 2 1.15 -14.46 -8.23
N GLU A 3 0.13 -14.01 -7.51
CA GLU A 3 -0.17 -12.58 -7.35
C GLU A 3 1.00 -11.86 -6.65
N PRO A 4 1.27 -10.59 -7.01
CA PRO A 4 2.36 -9.83 -6.41
C PRO A 4 2.10 -9.56 -4.93
N ARG A 5 3.18 -9.41 -4.16
CA ARG A 5 3.13 -8.96 -2.76
C ARG A 5 3.78 -7.58 -2.67
N ILE A 6 2.95 -6.55 -2.50
CA ILE A 6 3.36 -5.15 -2.72
C ILE A 6 3.56 -4.43 -1.38
N VAL A 7 4.71 -3.78 -1.22
CA VAL A 7 4.92 -2.76 -0.18
C VAL A 7 5.07 -1.41 -0.88
N SER A 8 4.26 -0.43 -0.49
CA SER A 8 4.35 0.94 -1.03
C SER A 8 4.79 1.92 0.05
N LEU A 9 5.86 2.66 -0.22
CA LEU A 9 6.45 3.60 0.75
C LEU A 9 6.29 5.08 0.35
N ILE A 10 5.56 5.35 -0.74
CA ILE A 10 5.27 6.70 -1.24
C ILE A 10 3.76 6.81 -1.40
N ALA A 11 3.15 7.89 -0.89
CA ALA A 11 1.70 8.09 -0.93
C ALA A 11 1.14 7.96 -2.35
N SER A 12 1.73 8.67 -3.32
CA SER A 12 1.31 8.60 -4.71
C SER A 12 1.44 7.21 -5.33
N ALA A 13 2.45 6.43 -4.97
CA ALA A 13 2.59 5.05 -5.44
C ALA A 13 1.50 4.15 -4.85
N THR A 14 1.14 4.34 -3.58
CA THR A 14 0.05 3.61 -2.90
C THR A 14 -1.27 3.86 -3.63
N GLU A 15 -1.55 5.12 -3.96
CA GLU A 15 -2.75 5.53 -4.69
C GLU A 15 -2.81 4.91 -6.08
N ILE A 16 -1.71 4.94 -6.83
CA ILE A 16 -1.64 4.35 -8.17
C ILE A 16 -1.88 2.83 -8.12
N VAL A 17 -1.26 2.12 -7.18
CA VAL A 17 -1.45 0.66 -7.02
C VAL A 17 -2.91 0.33 -6.72
N CYS A 18 -3.56 1.09 -5.84
CA CYS A 18 -4.98 0.90 -5.53
C CYS A 18 -5.87 1.22 -6.74
N ALA A 19 -5.58 2.32 -7.46
CA ALA A 19 -6.31 2.72 -8.66
C ALA A 19 -6.19 1.70 -9.81
N LEU A 20 -5.09 0.95 -9.87
CA LEU A 20 -4.88 -0.13 -10.84
C LEU A 20 -5.52 -1.48 -10.41
N GLY A 21 -6.21 -1.54 -9.27
CA GLY A 21 -6.89 -2.74 -8.79
C GLY A 21 -5.99 -3.74 -8.05
N PHE A 22 -4.81 -3.32 -7.61
CA PHE A 22 -3.86 -4.17 -6.87
C PHE A 22 -3.87 -3.94 -5.36
N GLU A 23 -4.95 -3.34 -4.82
CA GLU A 23 -5.06 -3.09 -3.38
C GLU A 23 -4.95 -4.37 -2.55
N ASP A 24 -5.63 -5.46 -2.98
CA ASP A 24 -5.61 -6.74 -2.28
C ASP A 24 -4.24 -7.45 -2.31
N CYS A 25 -3.36 -7.02 -3.21
CA CYS A 25 -1.98 -7.49 -3.31
C CYS A 25 -1.04 -6.74 -2.34
N MET A 26 -1.51 -5.68 -1.68
CA MET A 26 -0.68 -4.90 -0.77
C MET A 26 -0.52 -5.60 0.59
N VAL A 27 0.72 -5.64 1.05
CA VAL A 27 1.12 -6.30 2.31
C VAL A 27 1.79 -5.33 3.29
N GLY A 28 1.99 -4.07 2.91
CA GLY A 28 2.59 -3.06 3.78
C GLY A 28 2.58 -1.66 3.16
N ARG A 29 2.69 -0.64 4.01
CA ARG A 29 2.62 0.78 3.64
C ARG A 29 3.63 1.65 4.41
N SER A 30 3.86 2.89 3.97
CA SER A 30 4.53 3.90 4.81
C SER A 30 3.62 4.38 5.95
N HIS A 31 4.21 4.89 7.03
CA HIS A 31 3.48 5.50 8.14
C HIS A 31 2.61 6.70 7.69
N GLU A 32 3.06 7.41 6.66
CA GLU A 32 2.35 8.57 6.08
C GLU A 32 1.30 8.21 5.01
N CYS A 33 1.23 6.96 4.56
CA CYS A 33 0.28 6.56 3.52
C CYS A 33 -1.05 6.13 4.14
N ASP A 34 -2.06 6.99 4.15
CA ASP A 34 -3.37 6.72 4.79
C ASP A 34 -4.55 6.71 3.81
N TYR A 35 -4.28 6.87 2.51
CA TYR A 35 -5.28 6.88 1.44
C TYR A 35 -5.01 5.80 0.36
N PRO A 36 -6.05 5.11 -0.16
CA PRO A 36 -7.44 5.11 0.34
C PRO A 36 -7.54 4.56 1.76
N GLN A 37 -8.55 4.97 2.54
CA GLN A 37 -8.66 4.68 3.99
C GLN A 37 -8.51 3.18 4.33
N SER A 38 -8.86 2.30 3.39
CA SER A 38 -8.70 0.85 3.47
C SER A 38 -7.24 0.39 3.64
N VAL A 39 -6.25 1.13 3.15
CA VAL A 39 -4.81 0.79 3.31
C VAL A 39 -4.33 0.99 4.75
N GLY A 40 -5.08 1.73 5.57
CA GLY A 40 -4.77 1.94 6.98
C GLY A 40 -4.70 0.64 7.80
N LYS A 41 -5.36 -0.43 7.33
CA LYS A 41 -5.32 -1.78 7.93
C LYS A 41 -3.98 -2.50 7.74
N LEU A 42 -3.16 -2.04 6.78
CA LEU A 42 -1.89 -2.67 6.44
C LEU A 42 -0.78 -2.29 7.42
N PRO A 43 0.19 -3.18 7.66
CA PRO A 43 1.35 -2.88 8.48
C PRO A 43 2.11 -1.66 7.99
N VAL A 44 2.58 -0.85 8.94
CA VAL A 44 3.52 0.25 8.67
C VAL A 44 4.94 -0.32 8.59
N CYS A 45 5.62 -0.07 7.47
CA CYS A 45 6.94 -0.61 7.15
C CYS A 45 8.04 0.47 7.09
N SER A 46 7.76 1.68 7.55
CA SER A 46 8.74 2.78 7.66
C SER A 46 8.68 3.41 9.06
N SER A 47 9.82 3.94 9.51
CA SER A 47 9.97 4.67 10.78
C SER A 47 10.76 5.96 10.55
N SER A 48 10.46 7.00 11.32
CA SER A 48 11.29 8.22 11.43
C SER A 48 12.43 8.03 12.42
#